data_AF-A0A382FUC0-F1
#
_entry.id   AF-A0A382FUC0-F1
#
_cell.length_a   1.000
_cell.length_b   1.000
_cell.length_c   1.000
_cell.angle_alpha   90.00
_cell.angle_beta   90.00
_cell.angle_gamma   90.00
#
_symmetry.space_group_name_H-M   'P 1'
#
loop_
_entity.id
_entity.type
_entity.pdbx_description
1 polymer ?
#
loop_
_entity_poly.entity_id
_entity_poly.type
_entity_poly.pdbx_seq_one_letter_code
_entity_poly.pdbx_strand_id
1 'polypeptide(L)' 'MKIIHLALIIILLPDLVLSQEVNQVRIYEAREIVTLDKNYPMATAVAIKKDRIIGVGEVKQLI' A
#
# COMPACT_ATOMS: atom_id res chain seq x y z
N MET A 1 -16.34 30.47 27.78
CA MET A 1 -15.39 29.35 27.99
C MET A 1 -15.65 28.11 27.13
N LYS A 2 -16.87 27.86 26.62
CA LYS A 2 -17.16 26.68 25.76
C LYS A 2 -16.50 26.70 24.36
N ILE A 3 -16.39 27.88 23.74
CA ILE A 3 -15.92 28.02 22.35
C ILE A 3 -14.40 27.76 22.24
N ILE A 4 -13.64 28.16 23.27
CA ILE A 4 -12.18 27.98 23.31
C ILE A 4 -11.82 26.50 23.34
N HIS A 5 -12.59 25.69 24.08
CA HIS A 5 -12.36 24.25 24.16
C HIS A 5 -12.68 23.55 22.84
N LEU A 6 -13.71 24.02 22.12
CA LEU A 6 -14.08 23.50 20.80
C LEU A 6 -13.00 23.81 19.76
N ALA A 7 -12.41 25.01 19.79
CA ALA A 7 -11.31 25.38 18.91
C ALA A 7 -10.04 24.56 19.17
N LEU A 8 -9.76 24.22 20.44
CA LEU A 8 -8.63 23.37 20.82
C LEU A 8 -8.76 21.94 20.24
N ILE A 9 -9.96 21.37 20.22
CA ILE A 9 -10.20 20.04 19.65
C ILE A 9 -9.87 20.00 18.14
N ILE A 10 -10.21 21.05 17.40
CA ILE A 10 -9.97 21.14 15.96
C ILE A 10 -8.46 21.28 15.64
N ILE A 11 -7.71 22.00 16.48
CA ILE A 11 -6.25 22.19 16.32
C ILE A 11 -5.47 20.93 16.73
N LEU A 12 -6.02 20.06 17.58
CA LEU A 12 -5.44 18.79 18.03
C LEU A 12 -5.76 17.59 17.13
N LEU A 13 -6.54 17.78 16.05
CA LEU A 13 -6.91 16.74 15.09
C LEU A 13 -6.04 16.60 13.81
N PRO A 14 -4.91 17.31 13.57
CA PRO A 14 -4.19 17.18 12.30
C PRO A 14 -3.60 15.78 12.10
N ASP A 15 -3.42 15.01 13.18
CA ASP A 15 -2.95 13.62 13.10
C ASP A 15 -4.02 12.62 12.65
N LEU A 16 -5.32 12.95 12.77
CA LEU A 16 -6.39 12.03 12.39
C LEU A 16 -6.57 11.95 10.87
N VAL A 17 -6.10 12.96 10.13
CA VAL A 17 -6.19 13.03 8.66
C VAL A 17 -5.05 12.23 8.00
N LEU A 18 -3.98 11.89 8.74
CA LEU A 18 -2.75 11.34 8.17
C LEU A 18 -2.64 9.80 8.20
N SER A 19 -3.76 9.07 8.31
CA SER A 19 -3.76 7.61 8.17
C SER A 19 -4.84 7.10 7.19
N GLN A 20 -5.09 7.84 6.13
CA GLN A 20 -5.49 7.19 4.88
C GLN A 20 -4.24 6.62 4.21
N GLU A 21 -3.64 5.61 4.85
CA GLU A 21 -2.78 4.68 4.14
C GLU A 21 -3.69 4.00 3.12
N VAL A 22 -3.66 4.54 1.91
CA VAL A 22 -4.59 4.16 0.85
C VAL A 22 -4.42 2.65 0.64
N ASN A 23 -5.48 1.89 0.92
CA ASN A 23 -5.50 0.43 0.83
C ASN A 23 -5.50 -0.07 -0.64
N GLN A 24 -4.80 0.66 -1.50
CA GLN A 24 -4.63 0.41 -2.91
C GLN A 24 -3.60 -0.70 -3.11
N VAL A 25 -3.87 -1.55 -4.09
CA VAL A 25 -2.89 -2.51 -4.60
C VAL A 25 -2.05 -1.77 -5.63
N ARG A 26 -0.73 -1.82 -5.46
CA ARG A 26 0.23 -1.31 -6.43
C ARG A 26 0.86 -2.49 -7.17
N ILE A 27 0.84 -2.45 -8.50
CA ILE A 27 1.47 -3.45 -9.35
C ILE A 27 2.80 -2.87 -9.84
N TYR A 28 3.89 -3.60 -9.62
CA TYR A 28 5.18 -3.30 -10.18
C TYR A 28 5.49 -4.30 -11.27
N GLU A 29 5.70 -3.79 -12.48
CA GLU A 29 6.06 -4.60 -13.64
C GLU A 29 7.57 -4.47 -13.93
N ALA A 30 8.17 -5.56 -14.37
CA ALA A 30 9.53 -5.58 -14.87
C ALA A 30 9.66 -6.61 -15.98
N ARG A 31 10.73 -6.49 -16.78
CA ARG A 31 11.08 -7.50 -17.78
C ARG A 31 11.33 -8.87 -17.11
N GLU A 32 11.93 -8.86 -15.93
CA GLU A 32 12.25 -10.05 -15.16
C GLU A 32 12.35 -9.68 -13.68
N ILE A 33 11.68 -10.46 -12.84
CA ILE A 33 11.75 -10.41 -11.38
C ILE A 33 12.27 -11.78 -10.92
N VAL A 34 13.50 -11.81 -10.44
CA VAL A 34 14.09 -13.02 -9.86
C VAL A 34 13.60 -13.16 -8.43
N THR A 35 13.01 -14.32 -8.11
CA THR A 35 12.51 -14.61 -6.78
C THR A 35 13.25 -15.80 -6.16
N LEU A 36 13.25 -15.87 -4.84
CA LEU A 36 13.77 -17.03 -4.11
C LEU A 36 12.71 -18.15 -3.95
N ASP A 37 11.50 -17.95 -4.49
CA ASP A 37 10.46 -18.97 -4.50
C ASP A 37 10.77 -20.03 -5.55
N LYS A 38 10.89 -21.29 -5.12
CA LYS A 38 11.19 -22.42 -6.00
C LYS A 38 10.09 -22.69 -7.02
N ASN A 39 8.84 -22.32 -6.71
CA ASN A 39 7.70 -22.51 -7.61
C ASN A 39 7.59 -21.37 -8.63
N TYR A 40 8.11 -20.20 -8.29
CA TYR A 40 8.04 -18.98 -9.11
C TYR A 40 9.41 -18.30 -9.20
N PRO A 41 10.46 -18.98 -9.69
CA PRO A 41 11.83 -18.44 -9.69
C PRO A 41 11.96 -17.18 -10.54
N MET A 42 11.04 -16.98 -11.50
CA MET A 42 10.95 -15.83 -12.38
C MET A 42 9.50 -15.34 -12.46
N ALA A 43 9.33 -14.02 -12.43
CA ALA A 43 8.04 -13.33 -12.61
C ALA A 43 8.20 -12.07 -13.46
N THR A 44 7.10 -11.48 -13.92
CA THR A 44 7.11 -10.19 -14.64
C THR A 44 6.34 -9.11 -13.91
N ALA A 45 5.59 -9.46 -12.86
CA ALA A 45 4.93 -8.49 -12.00
C ALA A 45 4.81 -8.96 -10.54
N VAL A 46 4.74 -7.98 -9.64
CA VAL A 46 4.50 -8.16 -8.20
C VAL A 46 3.41 -7.20 -7.75
N ALA A 47 2.41 -7.72 -7.05
CA ALA A 47 1.35 -6.94 -6.42
C ALA A 47 1.70 -6.68 -4.94
N ILE A 48 1.73 -5.41 -4.56
CA ILE A 48 2.03 -4.95 -3.20
C ILE A 48 0.80 -4.22 -2.64
N LYS A 49 0.44 -4.55 -1.40
CA LYS A 49 -0.62 -3.87 -0.65
C LYS A 49 -0.08 -3.46 0.70
N LYS A 50 -0.09 -2.16 0.98
CA LYS A 50 0.65 -1.55 2.09
C LYS A 50 2.13 -1.93 1.97
N ASP A 51 2.64 -2.76 2.87
CA ASP A 51 4.04 -3.24 2.89
C ASP A 51 4.17 -4.75 2.65
N ARG A 52 3.17 -5.37 2.02
CA ARG A 52 3.13 -6.82 1.80
C ARG A 52 3.00 -7.17 0.34
N ILE A 53 3.82 -8.12 -0.10
CA ILE A 53 3.62 -8.82 -1.37
C ILE A 53 2.39 -9.72 -1.21
N ILE A 54 1.39 -9.52 -2.06
CA ILE A 54 0.14 -10.30 -2.08
C ILE A 54 0.00 -11.16 -3.35
N GLY A 55 0.90 -10.99 -4.32
CA GLY A 55 0.92 -11.78 -5.55
C GLY A 55 2.23 -11.59 -6.32
N VAL A 56 2.69 -12.66 -6.95
CA VAL A 56 3.89 -12.72 -7.80
C VAL A 56 3.53 -13.57 -9.00
N GLY A 57 3.80 -13.09 -10.22
CA GLY A 57 3.45 -13.84 -11.42
C GLY A 57 3.63 -13.06 -12.71
N GLU A 58 2.88 -13.46 -13.74
CA GLU A 58 2.82 -12.70 -14.99
C GLU A 58 1.91 -11.46 -14.84
N VAL A 59 2.22 -10.37 -15.55
CA VAL A 59 1.36 -9.16 -15.61
C VAL A 59 -0.11 -9.52 -15.89
N LYS A 60 -0.35 -10.46 -16.83
CA LYS A 60 -1.71 -10.91 -17.21
C LYS A 60 -2.45 -11.68 -16.11
N GLN A 61 -1.75 -12.20 -15.12
CA GLN A 61 -2.33 -12.98 -14.02
C GLN A 61 -2.68 -12.12 -12.80
N LEU A 62 -2.23 -10.85 -12.78
CA LEU A 62 -2.44 -9.93 -11.67
C LEU A 62 -3.45 -8.80 -11.98
N ILE A 63 -4.05 -8.82 -13.17
CA ILE A 63 -5.09 -7.88 -13.65
C ILE A 63 -6.45 -8.58 -13.68
#